data_AF-A0A920VUE8-F1
#
_entry.id   AF-A0A920VUE8-F1
#
_cell.length_a   1.000
_cell.length_b   1.000
_cell.length_c   1.000
_cell.angle_alpha   90.00
_cell.angle_beta   90.00
_cell.angle_gamma   90.00
#
_symmetry.space_group_name_H-M   'P 1'
#
loop_
_entity.id
_entity.type
_entity.pdbx_description
1 polymer ?
#
loop_
_entity_poly.entity_id
_entity_poly.type
_entity_poly.pdbx_seq_one_letter_code
_entity_poly.pdbx_strand_id
1 'polypeptide(L)' 'MSSKKFGQLDILVNNAGISIPTTIDDENYEESWDKTFDVLLKGQVNLIRAALPFIRKP' A
#
# COMPACT_ATOMS: atom_id res chain seq x y z
N MET A 1 13.74 -4.30 -7.58
CA MET A 1 13.85 -5.37 -8.59
C MET A 1 12.99 -4.98 -9.79
N SER A 2 13.52 -5.02 -11.02
CA SER A 2 12.75 -4.66 -12.23
C SER A 2 12.03 -5.89 -12.78
N SER A 3 10.76 -5.75 -13.20
CA SER A 3 9.96 -6.78 -13.86
C SER A 3 10.63 -7.40 -15.10
N LYS A 4 11.61 -6.71 -15.70
CA LYS A 4 12.40 -7.21 -16.84
C LYS A 4 13.10 -8.55 -16.60
N LYS A 5 13.35 -8.94 -15.33
CA LYS A 5 13.99 -10.22 -15.01
C LYS A 5 13.04 -11.43 -14.98
N PHE A 6 11.74 -11.22 -14.71
CA PHE A 6 10.79 -12.31 -14.43
C PHE A 6 9.55 -12.29 -15.34
N GLY A 7 9.34 -11.22 -16.12
CA GLY A 7 8.20 -11.15 -17.05
C GLY A 7 6.90 -10.76 -16.37
N GLN A 8 6.02 -11.74 -16.12
CA GLN A 8 4.67 -11.55 -15.57
C GLN A 8 4.71 -11.47 -14.03
N LEU A 9 3.72 -10.79 -13.43
CA LEU A 9 3.48 -10.81 -11.99
C LEU A 9 2.31 -11.73 -11.69
N ASP A 10 2.59 -12.91 -11.14
CA ASP A 10 1.55 -13.91 -10.80
C ASP A 10 0.84 -13.61 -9.48
N ILE A 11 1.58 -13.11 -8.48
CA ILE A 11 1.06 -12.86 -7.14
C ILE A 11 1.52 -11.48 -6.67
N LEU A 12 0.57 -10.68 -6.19
CA LEU A 12 0.82 -9.44 -5.46
C LEU A 12 0.42 -9.60 -4.01
N VAL A 13 1.39 -9.55 -3.09
CA VAL A 13 1.14 -9.59 -1.65
C VAL A 13 1.16 -8.16 -1.11
N ASN A 14 -0.02 -7.65 -0.78
CA ASN A 14 -0.18 -6.33 -0.17
C ASN A 14 -0.15 -6.46 1.36
N ASN A 15 1.06 -6.53 1.92
CA ASN A 15 1.28 -6.83 3.33
C ASN A 15 1.80 -5.62 4.13
N ALA A 16 2.17 -4.54 3.48
CA ALA A 16 2.68 -3.36 4.19
C ALA A 16 1.60 -2.82 5.13
N GLY A 17 1.95 -2.67 6.40
CA GLY A 17 1.05 -2.17 7.44
C GLY A 17 1.82 -1.49 8.55
N ILE A 18 1.16 -0.53 9.20
CA ILE A 18 1.64 0.17 10.38
C ILE A 18 0.57 0.18 11.46
N SER A 19 1.01 0.31 12.70
CA SER A 19 0.13 0.59 13.84
C SER A 19 0.75 1.77 14.58
N ILE A 20 -0.01 2.87 14.67
CA ILE A 20 0.40 4.07 15.38
C ILE A 20 -0.48 4.17 16.62
N PRO A 21 0.06 3.97 17.83
CA PRO A 21 -0.69 4.18 19.07
C PRO A 21 -0.99 5.67 19.22
N THR A 22 -2.27 6.02 19.34
CA THR A 22 -2.73 7.40 19.61
C THR A 22 -4.08 7.34 20.32
N THR A 23 -4.38 8.33 21.17
CA THR A 23 -5.72 8.48 21.77
C THR A 23 -6.58 9.37 20.88
N ILE A 24 -7.90 9.28 21.01
CA ILE A 24 -8.84 10.00 20.14
C ILE A 24 -8.79 11.53 20.32
N ASP A 25 -8.26 11.99 21.45
CA ASP A 25 -8.14 13.39 21.86
C ASP A 25 -6.71 13.93 21.79
N ASP A 26 -5.77 13.15 21.23
CA ASP A 26 -4.39 13.59 21.00
C ASP A 26 -4.34 14.76 20.01
N GLU A 27 -3.51 15.77 20.30
CA GLU A 27 -3.33 16.94 19.44
C GLU A 27 -2.82 16.59 18.03
N ASN A 28 -2.16 15.44 17.88
CA ASN A 28 -1.60 14.92 16.63
C ASN A 28 -2.42 13.74 16.05
N TYR A 29 -3.67 13.54 16.50
CA TYR A 29 -4.52 12.44 16.05
C TYR A 29 -4.65 12.41 14.52
N GLU A 30 -4.93 13.56 13.89
CA GLU A 30 -5.11 13.65 12.44
C GLU A 30 -3.86 13.24 11.65
N GLU A 31 -2.66 13.60 12.12
CA GLU A 31 -1.42 13.19 11.46
C GLU A 31 -1.21 11.66 11.55
N SER A 32 -1.51 11.08 12.71
CA SER A 32 -1.43 9.64 12.93
C SER A 32 -2.48 8.88 12.10
N TRP A 33 -3.67 9.46 11.97
CA TRP A 33 -4.77 8.94 11.17
C TRP A 33 -4.42 8.96 9.68
N ASP A 34 -3.92 10.09 9.18
CA ASP A 34 -3.52 10.24 7.78
C ASP A 34 -2.42 9.24 7.40
N LYS A 35 -1.38 9.08 8.23
CA LYS A 35 -0.32 8.08 8.02
C LYS A 35 -0.90 6.66 7.96
N THR A 36 -1.86 6.35 8.82
CA THR A 36 -2.54 5.05 8.83
C THR A 36 -3.27 4.82 7.50
N PHE A 37 -4.02 5.81 7.01
CA PHE A 37 -4.71 5.73 5.72
C PHE A 37 -3.75 5.66 4.53
N ASP A 38 -2.64 6.39 4.60
CA ASP A 38 -1.62 6.38 3.55
C ASP A 38 -1.03 4.98 3.33
N VAL A 39 -0.81 4.20 4.40
CA VAL A 39 -0.26 2.84 4.29
C VAL A 39 -1.35 1.78 4.10
N LEU A 40 -2.37 1.79 4.97
CA LEU A 40 -3.36 0.72 5.05
C LEU A 40 -4.44 0.80 3.97
N LEU A 41 -4.61 1.95 3.31
CA LEU A 41 -5.59 2.12 2.24
C LEU A 41 -4.95 2.63 0.94
N LYS A 42 -4.43 3.87 0.93
CA LYS A 42 -3.96 4.51 -0.31
C LYS A 42 -2.78 3.74 -0.90
N GLY A 43 -1.82 3.35 -0.08
CA GLY A 43 -0.65 2.55 -0.47
C GLY A 43 -1.06 1.23 -1.10
N GLN A 44 -2.06 0.54 -0.52
CA GLN A 44 -2.55 -0.72 -1.04
C GLN A 44 -3.14 -0.55 -2.46
N VAL A 45 -4.01 0.44 -2.64
CA VAL A 45 -4.64 0.75 -3.94
C VAL A 45 -3.60 1.19 -4.97
N ASN A 46 -2.64 2.04 -4.57
CA ASN A 46 -1.58 2.52 -5.44
C ASN A 46 -0.70 1.37 -5.93
N LEU A 47 -0.35 0.43 -5.05
CA LEU A 47 0.42 -0.75 -5.43
C LEU A 47 -0.33 -1.63 -6.43
N ILE A 48 -1.62 -1.88 -6.19
CA ILE A 48 -2.46 -2.66 -7.13
C ILE A 48 -2.49 -1.97 -8.50
N ARG A 49 -2.77 -0.67 -8.55
CA ARG A 49 -2.84 0.11 -9.80
C ARG A 49 -1.53 0.07 -10.57
N ALA A 50 -0.40 0.22 -9.88
CA ALA A 50 0.93 0.13 -10.49
C ALA A 50 1.26 -1.28 -11.00
N ALA A 51 0.70 -2.31 -10.37
CA ALA A 51 0.90 -3.71 -10.74
C ALA A 51 0.02 -4.16 -11.92
N LEU A 52 -1.08 -3.46 -12.22
CA LEU A 52 -2.05 -3.86 -13.25
C LEU A 52 -1.42 -4.22 -14.61
N PRO A 53 -0.44 -3.48 -15.18
CA PRO A 53 0.15 -3.82 -16.47
C PRO A 53 0.92 -5.15 -16.48
N PHE A 54 1.34 -5.63 -15.30
CA PHE A 54 2.11 -6.86 -15.14
C PHE A 54 1.24 -8.06 -14.76
N ILE A 55 0.06 -7.80 -14.17
CA ILE A 55 -0.94 -8.82 -13.80
C ILE A 55 -1.91 -9.06 -14.97
N ARG A 56 -2.37 -7.98 -15.62
CA ARG A 56 -3.27 -8.04 -16.77
C ARG A 56 -2.43 -8.07 -18.04
N LYS A 57 -2.14 -9.28 -18.53
CA LYS A 57 -1.95 -9.48 -19.97
C LYS A 57 -3.28 -9.91 -20.59
N PRO A 58 -3.54 -9.55 -21.86
CA PRO A 58 -4.70 -10.07 -22.60
C PRO A 58 -4.69 -11.59 -22.69
#